data_AF-D8X0A3-F1
#
_entry.id   AF-D8X0A3-F1
#
_cell.length_a   1.000
_cell.length_b   1.000
_cell.length_c   1.000
_cell.angle_alpha   90.00
_cell.angle_beta   90.00
_cell.angle_gamma   90.00
#
_symmetry.space_group_name_H-M   'P 1'
#
loop_
_entity.id
_entity.type
_entity.pdbx_description
1 polymer ?
#
loop_
_entity_poly.entity_id
_entity_poly.type
_entity_poly.pdbx_seq_one_letter_code
_entity_poly.pdbx_strand_id
1 'polypeptide(L)'
;DPRPWPYIGACGALFITVGSVVYFHYSQTWILLMGAITLGITMLVWWRDVIREATFQGLHTIVVRQGLKYGMLLFIASEVLFFFSFFLAFFYSSLAPAVELGAVWPPQGINPLNPFSVPLLNTAVLLSSGATVTWAHHALISGKKTEAINGLTATVVLGLIFTGLQVMEYYEAPFAISDSVYGSTFFVATGFHGFHVIIGTTFLAVCLGRLASHQFTRHHHVGFEAASWYWHFVDVG
;
A
#
# COMPACT_ATOMS: atom_id res chain seq x y z
N ASP A 1 -21.19 16.38 -12.81
CA ASP A 1 -22.07 15.30 -13.34
C ASP A 1 -22.27 14.21 -12.30
N PRO A 2 -23.49 13.68 -12.15
CA PRO A 2 -23.74 12.53 -11.29
C PRO A 2 -22.92 11.32 -11.79
N ARG A 3 -22.10 10.75 -10.92
CA ARG A 3 -21.28 9.57 -11.21
C ARG A 3 -21.86 8.34 -10.52
N PRO A 4 -21.95 7.17 -11.18
CA PRO A 4 -22.49 5.95 -10.57
C PRO A 4 -21.50 5.24 -9.64
N TRP A 5 -20.21 5.61 -9.69
CA TRP A 5 -19.12 4.92 -8.99
C TRP A 5 -19.30 4.77 -7.47
N PRO A 6 -19.83 5.75 -6.72
CA PRO A 6 -20.07 5.58 -5.29
C PRO A 6 -21.04 4.42 -4.98
N TYR A 7 -22.12 4.29 -5.77
CA TYR A 7 -23.10 3.23 -5.59
C TYR A 7 -22.54 1.86 -5.98
N ILE A 8 -21.91 1.76 -7.15
CA ILE A 8 -21.31 0.50 -7.63
C ILE A 8 -20.21 0.03 -6.68
N GLY A 9 -19.38 0.95 -6.17
CA GLY A 9 -18.36 0.66 -5.18
C GLY A 9 -18.95 0.14 -3.86
N ALA A 10 -20.03 0.76 -3.37
CA ALA A 10 -20.72 0.30 -2.18
C ALA A 10 -21.32 -1.12 -2.35
N CYS A 11 -21.91 -1.42 -3.51
CA CYS A 11 -22.37 -2.77 -3.84
C CYS A 11 -21.21 -3.78 -3.89
N GLY A 12 -20.08 -3.40 -4.50
CA GLY A 12 -18.89 -4.24 -4.54
C GLY A 12 -18.33 -4.53 -3.14
N ALA A 13 -18.30 -3.53 -2.26
CA ALA A 13 -17.89 -3.70 -0.87
C ALA A 13 -18.83 -4.64 -0.09
N LEU A 14 -20.14 -4.50 -0.28
CA LEU A 14 -21.13 -5.42 0.30
C LEU A 14 -20.94 -6.86 -0.19
N PHE A 15 -20.64 -7.06 -1.47
CA PHE A 15 -20.35 -8.39 -2.00
C PHE A 15 -19.04 -8.97 -1.44
N ILE A 16 -18.00 -8.15 -1.21
CA ILE A 16 -16.81 -8.65 -0.52
C ILE A 16 -17.16 -9.09 0.91
N THR A 17 -17.89 -8.29 1.68
CA THR A 17 -18.18 -8.64 3.09
C THR A 17 -19.05 -9.89 3.19
N VAL A 18 -20.16 -9.94 2.45
CA VAL A 18 -21.04 -11.12 2.41
C VAL A 18 -20.30 -12.33 1.81
N GLY A 19 -19.51 -12.11 0.75
CA GLY A 19 -18.75 -13.15 0.09
C GLY A 19 -17.68 -13.76 0.98
N SER A 20 -17.01 -12.97 1.83
CA SER A 20 -16.06 -13.47 2.83
C SER A 20 -16.74 -14.36 3.86
N VAL A 21 -17.91 -13.95 4.38
CA VAL A 21 -18.70 -14.79 5.31
C VAL A 21 -19.09 -16.12 4.65
N VAL A 22 -19.59 -16.06 3.41
CA VAL A 22 -19.98 -17.27 2.66
C VAL A 22 -18.77 -18.16 2.36
N TYR A 23 -17.62 -17.58 2.04
CA TYR A 23 -16.38 -18.32 1.84
C TYR A 23 -15.93 -19.03 3.12
N PHE A 24 -15.87 -18.35 4.25
CA PHE A 24 -15.39 -18.94 5.50
C PHE A 24 -16.30 -20.05 6.05
N HIS A 25 -17.62 -19.97 5.84
CA HIS A 25 -18.57 -20.97 6.35
C HIS A 25 -18.93 -22.07 5.35
N TYR A 26 -18.96 -21.76 4.06
CA TYR A 26 -19.46 -22.67 3.02
C TYR A 26 -18.44 -22.96 1.91
N SER A 27 -17.21 -22.43 2.01
CA SER A 27 -16.13 -22.59 1.01
C SER A 27 -16.51 -22.15 -0.41
N GLN A 28 -17.53 -21.31 -0.56
CA GLN A 28 -17.96 -20.79 -1.86
C GLN A 28 -17.34 -19.41 -2.13
N THR A 29 -16.63 -19.27 -3.24
CA THR A 29 -15.83 -18.07 -3.56
C THR A 29 -16.51 -17.10 -4.54
N TRP A 30 -17.60 -17.50 -5.20
CA TRP A 30 -18.17 -16.77 -6.33
C TRP A 30 -18.64 -15.36 -5.96
N ILE A 31 -19.30 -15.16 -4.81
CA ILE A 31 -19.73 -13.83 -4.34
C ILE A 31 -18.52 -12.94 -4.07
N LEU A 32 -17.51 -13.50 -3.40
CA LEU A 32 -16.28 -12.78 -3.05
C LEU A 32 -15.55 -12.31 -4.31
N LEU A 33 -15.39 -13.19 -5.31
CA LEU A 33 -14.76 -12.85 -6.59
C LEU A 33 -15.57 -11.80 -7.36
N MET A 34 -16.90 -11.90 -7.37
CA MET A 34 -17.75 -10.89 -7.99
C MET A 34 -17.59 -9.52 -7.31
N GLY A 35 -17.53 -9.48 -5.98
CA GLY A 35 -17.26 -8.25 -5.22
C GLY A 35 -15.89 -7.65 -5.53
N ALA A 36 -14.84 -8.48 -5.54
CA ALA A 36 -13.49 -8.07 -5.87
C ALA A 36 -13.37 -7.48 -7.29
N ILE A 37 -13.98 -8.13 -8.29
CA ILE A 37 -14.01 -7.64 -9.67
C ILE A 37 -14.76 -6.30 -9.76
N THR A 38 -15.91 -6.20 -9.09
CA THR A 38 -16.74 -4.98 -9.10
C THR A 38 -16.00 -3.80 -8.50
N LEU A 39 -15.33 -3.99 -7.35
CA LEU A 39 -14.51 -2.95 -6.73
C LEU A 39 -13.29 -2.60 -7.58
N GLY A 40 -12.60 -3.60 -8.14
CA GLY A 40 -11.47 -3.39 -9.05
C GLY A 40 -11.83 -2.51 -10.24
N ILE A 41 -12.93 -2.84 -10.93
CA ILE A 41 -13.44 -2.02 -12.05
C ILE A 41 -13.82 -0.62 -11.57
N THR A 42 -14.51 -0.51 -10.43
CA THR A 42 -14.93 0.79 -9.89
C THR A 42 -13.73 1.70 -9.65
N MET A 43 -12.68 1.21 -9.00
CA MET A 43 -11.45 1.99 -8.74
C MET A 43 -10.78 2.44 -10.04
N LEU A 44 -10.61 1.54 -11.02
CA LEU A 44 -9.97 1.86 -12.29
C LEU A 44 -10.76 2.93 -13.08
N VAL A 45 -12.07 2.76 -13.18
CA VAL A 45 -12.91 3.66 -14.00
C VAL A 45 -13.14 4.99 -13.28
N TRP A 46 -13.29 4.99 -11.96
CA TRP A 46 -13.42 6.22 -11.19
C TRP A 46 -12.14 7.05 -11.26
N TRP A 47 -10.96 6.45 -11.02
CA TRP A 47 -9.71 7.21 -11.13
C TRP A 47 -9.42 7.69 -12.55
N ARG A 48 -9.82 6.94 -13.58
CA ARG A 48 -9.78 7.43 -14.96
C ARG A 48 -10.60 8.70 -15.13
N ASP A 49 -11.81 8.77 -14.56
CA ASP A 49 -12.65 9.95 -14.65
C ASP A 49 -12.06 11.14 -13.88
N VAL A 50 -11.48 10.91 -12.70
CA VAL A 50 -10.73 11.94 -11.96
C VAL A 50 -9.55 12.49 -12.80
N ILE A 51 -8.80 11.61 -13.48
CA ILE A 51 -7.73 12.04 -14.39
C ILE A 51 -8.29 12.90 -15.52
N ARG A 52 -9.46 12.56 -16.07
CA ARG A 52 -10.09 13.34 -17.13
C ARG A 52 -10.53 14.72 -16.66
N GLU A 53 -11.17 14.78 -15.50
CA GLU A 53 -11.59 16.03 -14.85
C GLU A 53 -10.39 16.93 -14.54
N ALA A 54 -9.28 16.36 -14.09
CA ALA A 54 -8.06 17.07 -13.77
C ALA A 54 -7.29 17.57 -15.00
N THR A 55 -6.96 16.65 -15.92
CA THR A 55 -5.98 16.89 -16.99
C THR A 55 -6.63 17.42 -18.26
N PHE A 56 -7.82 16.92 -18.64
CA PHE A 56 -8.45 17.26 -19.92
C PHE A 56 -9.55 18.31 -19.80
N GLN A 57 -10.21 18.41 -18.65
CA GLN A 57 -11.27 19.41 -18.40
C GLN A 57 -10.80 20.59 -17.56
N GLY A 58 -9.64 20.49 -16.90
CA GLY A 58 -9.05 21.60 -16.14
C GLY A 58 -9.80 21.98 -14.85
N LEU A 59 -10.60 21.07 -14.29
CA LEU A 59 -11.47 21.36 -13.13
C LEU A 59 -10.70 21.47 -11.79
N HIS A 60 -9.43 21.06 -11.76
CA HIS A 60 -8.59 21.06 -10.56
C HIS A 60 -7.97 22.45 -10.31
N THR A 61 -8.80 23.39 -9.84
CA THR A 61 -8.35 24.72 -9.39
C THR A 61 -7.46 24.64 -8.14
N ILE A 62 -6.82 25.75 -7.75
CA ILE A 62 -5.95 25.80 -6.56
C ILE A 62 -6.68 25.29 -5.30
N VAL A 63 -7.94 25.70 -5.10
CA VAL A 63 -8.77 25.29 -3.95
C VAL A 63 -9.02 23.78 -3.96
N VAL A 64 -9.40 23.23 -5.11
CA VAL A 64 -9.64 21.78 -5.27
C VAL A 64 -8.37 20.98 -4.99
N ARG A 65 -7.23 21.43 -5.54
CA ARG A 65 -5.93 20.78 -5.32
C ARG A 65 -5.54 20.79 -3.85
N GLN A 66 -5.76 21.90 -3.15
CA GLN A 66 -5.49 21.99 -1.72
C GLN A 66 -6.41 21.05 -0.91
N GLY A 67 -7.69 20.96 -1.28
CA GLY A 67 -8.63 20.00 -0.69
C GLY A 67 -8.18 18.55 -0.87
N LEU A 68 -7.71 18.17 -2.07
CA LEU A 68 -7.16 16.83 -2.33
C LEU A 68 -5.92 16.54 -1.49
N LYS A 69 -5.04 17.54 -1.28
CA LYS A 69 -3.86 17.39 -0.41
C LYS A 69 -4.27 17.12 1.04
N TYR A 70 -5.21 17.89 1.58
CA TYR A 70 -5.72 17.63 2.93
C TYR A 70 -6.41 16.27 3.04
N GLY A 71 -7.20 15.89 2.03
CA GLY A 71 -7.83 14.56 1.98
C GLY A 71 -6.79 13.43 2.03
N MET A 72 -5.71 13.55 1.26
CA MET A 72 -4.62 12.56 1.28
C MET A 72 -3.91 12.52 2.64
N LEU A 73 -3.64 13.66 3.25
CA LEU A 73 -2.99 13.71 4.57
C LEU A 73 -3.85 13.07 5.66
N LEU A 74 -5.16 13.34 5.66
CA LEU A 74 -6.10 12.72 6.60
C LEU A 74 -6.22 11.21 6.37
N PHE A 75 -6.22 10.77 5.11
CA PHE A 75 -6.18 9.34 4.77
C PHE A 75 -4.91 8.66 5.28
N ILE A 76 -3.72 9.23 5.05
CA ILE A 76 -2.47 8.69 5.59
C ILE A 76 -2.51 8.67 7.13
N ALA A 77 -3.03 9.73 7.76
CA ALA A 77 -3.16 9.77 9.21
C ALA A 77 -4.07 8.65 9.76
N SER A 78 -5.17 8.31 9.07
CA SER A 78 -5.98 7.15 9.46
C SER A 78 -5.26 5.82 9.28
N GLU A 79 -4.44 5.67 8.23
CA GLU A 79 -3.63 4.46 8.04
C GLU A 79 -2.54 4.32 9.11
N VAL A 80 -1.91 5.41 9.54
CA VAL A 80 -0.95 5.39 10.67
C VAL A 80 -1.62 4.90 11.95
N LEU A 81 -2.84 5.36 12.25
CA LEU A 81 -3.60 4.88 13.42
C LEU A 81 -4.03 3.42 13.28
N PHE A 82 -4.34 2.98 12.05
CA PHE A 82 -4.62 1.58 11.76
C PHE A 82 -3.41 0.69 12.07
N PHE A 83 -2.20 1.02 11.59
CA PHE A 83 -0.98 0.29 11.93
C PHE A 83 -0.62 0.37 13.42
N PHE A 84 -0.86 1.52 14.06
CA PHE A 84 -0.65 1.66 15.50
C PHE A 84 -1.39 0.59 16.31
N SER A 85 -2.58 0.16 15.87
CA SER A 85 -3.31 -0.92 16.54
C SER A 85 -2.59 -2.28 16.49
N PHE A 86 -1.91 -2.60 15.38
CA PHE A 86 -1.13 -3.82 15.26
C PHE A 86 0.16 -3.78 16.09
N PHE A 87 0.85 -2.63 16.10
CA PHE A 87 2.00 -2.44 16.98
C PHE A 87 1.61 -2.53 18.46
N LEU A 88 0.46 -1.96 18.85
CA LEU A 88 -0.07 -2.10 20.20
C LEU A 88 -0.31 -3.57 20.56
N ALA A 89 -0.92 -4.34 19.66
CA ALA A 89 -1.14 -5.78 19.87
C ALA A 89 0.19 -6.55 20.03
N PHE A 90 1.18 -6.27 19.17
CA PHE A 90 2.51 -6.85 19.29
C PHE A 90 3.18 -6.51 20.63
N PHE A 91 3.24 -5.23 21.00
CA PHE A 91 3.88 -4.79 22.24
C PHE A 91 3.18 -5.33 23.48
N TYR A 92 1.84 -5.40 23.47
CA TYR A 92 1.09 -6.00 24.56
C TYR A 92 1.49 -7.46 24.78
N SER A 93 1.62 -8.24 23.70
CA SER A 93 2.02 -9.65 23.79
C SER A 93 3.51 -9.87 24.07
N SER A 94 4.39 -8.99 23.58
CA SER A 94 5.84 -9.15 23.71
C SER A 94 6.41 -8.64 25.04
N LEU A 95 5.83 -7.57 25.61
CA LEU A 95 6.32 -6.96 26.85
C LEU A 95 5.86 -7.69 28.11
N ALA A 96 4.71 -8.37 28.05
CA ALA A 96 4.20 -9.21 29.13
C ALA A 96 3.72 -10.56 28.58
N PRO A 97 4.64 -11.45 28.17
CA PRO A 97 4.28 -12.74 27.57
C PRO A 97 3.48 -13.60 28.54
N ALA A 98 2.39 -14.17 28.05
CA ALA A 98 1.53 -15.05 28.85
C ALA A 98 2.27 -16.32 29.28
N VAL A 99 1.83 -16.94 30.38
CA VAL A 99 2.50 -18.13 30.95
C VAL A 99 2.42 -19.31 29.98
N GLU A 100 1.36 -19.39 29.18
CA GLU A 100 1.14 -20.38 28.14
C GLU A 100 2.19 -20.31 27.02
N LEU A 101 2.86 -19.16 26.85
CA LEU A 101 3.97 -18.96 25.89
C LEU A 101 5.34 -19.32 26.48
N GLY A 102 5.38 -19.73 27.76
CA GLY A 102 6.62 -19.96 28.51
C GLY A 102 7.15 -18.72 29.23
N ALA A 103 6.34 -17.65 29.35
CA ALA A 103 6.71 -16.36 29.96
C ALA A 103 7.99 -15.71 29.35
N VAL A 104 8.27 -16.01 28.09
CA VAL A 104 9.41 -15.49 27.32
C VAL A 104 8.95 -15.01 25.94
N TRP A 105 9.72 -14.09 25.35
CA TRP A 105 9.52 -13.62 23.98
C TRP A 105 10.83 -13.70 23.19
N PRO A 106 10.86 -14.31 21.99
CA PRO A 106 9.76 -15.04 21.33
C PRO A 106 9.25 -16.26 22.12
N PRO A 107 8.01 -16.73 21.88
CA PRO A 107 7.48 -17.93 22.53
C PRO A 107 8.35 -19.18 22.30
N GLN A 108 8.35 -20.11 23.25
CA GLN A 108 9.11 -21.35 23.12
C GLN A 108 8.69 -22.14 21.86
N GLY A 109 9.68 -22.60 21.08
CA GLY A 109 9.46 -23.35 19.84
C GLY A 109 9.37 -22.49 18.57
N ILE A 110 9.29 -21.17 18.70
CA ILE A 110 9.37 -20.25 17.56
C ILE A 110 10.83 -19.92 17.26
N ASN A 111 11.25 -20.17 16.02
CA ASN A 111 12.55 -19.74 15.49
C ASN A 111 12.35 -18.46 14.67
N PRO A 112 12.65 -17.26 15.21
CA PRO A 112 12.45 -16.02 14.48
C PRO A 112 13.41 -15.92 13.28
N LEU A 113 12.98 -15.15 12.27
CA LEU A 113 13.84 -14.81 11.13
C LEU A 113 15.04 -13.98 11.57
N ASN A 114 16.18 -14.15 10.89
CA ASN A 114 17.38 -13.36 11.17
C ASN A 114 17.22 -11.93 10.59
N PRO A 115 17.19 -10.88 11.42
CA PRO A 115 16.97 -9.51 10.95
C PRO A 115 18.08 -8.99 10.04
N PHE A 116 19.29 -9.56 10.08
CA PHE A 116 20.43 -9.14 9.25
C PHE A 116 20.49 -9.82 7.88
N SER A 117 19.47 -10.60 7.52
CA SER A 117 19.39 -11.32 6.25
C SER A 117 18.44 -10.61 5.27
N VAL A 118 17.39 -11.30 4.80
CA VAL A 118 16.36 -10.76 3.89
C VAL A 118 15.68 -9.51 4.46
N PRO A 119 15.34 -9.42 5.77
CA PRO A 119 14.73 -8.21 6.33
C PRO A 119 15.60 -6.96 6.13
N LEU A 120 16.90 -7.04 6.39
CA LEU A 120 17.84 -5.93 6.19
C LEU A 120 17.92 -5.51 4.72
N LEU A 121 17.93 -6.47 3.80
CA LEU A 121 17.90 -6.20 2.37
C LEU A 121 16.62 -5.47 1.97
N ASN A 122 15.47 -5.90 2.49
CA ASN A 122 14.17 -5.25 2.27
C ASN A 122 14.18 -3.80 2.78
N THR A 123 14.74 -3.53 3.96
CA THR A 123 14.92 -2.16 4.46
C THR A 123 15.80 -1.33 3.52
N ALA A 124 16.93 -1.88 3.04
CA ALA A 124 17.79 -1.18 2.10
C ALA A 124 17.10 -0.87 0.76
N VAL A 125 16.27 -1.79 0.27
CA VAL A 125 15.46 -1.63 -0.95
C VAL A 125 14.44 -0.51 -0.78
N LEU A 126 13.69 -0.48 0.33
CA LEU A 126 12.69 0.57 0.60
C LEU A 126 13.33 1.95 0.74
N LEU A 127 14.40 2.08 1.54
CA LEU A 127 15.12 3.36 1.70
C LEU A 127 15.70 3.86 0.38
N SER A 128 16.25 2.94 -0.44
CA SER A 128 16.74 3.28 -1.78
C SER A 128 15.60 3.75 -2.68
N SER A 129 14.42 3.11 -2.59
CA SER A 129 13.24 3.52 -3.35
C SER A 129 12.70 4.89 -2.93
N GLY A 130 12.79 5.22 -1.63
CA GLY A 130 12.52 6.54 -1.07
C GLY A 130 13.42 7.61 -1.69
N ALA A 131 14.72 7.35 -1.78
CA ALA A 131 15.66 8.25 -2.43
C ALA A 131 15.36 8.44 -3.93
N THR A 132 15.02 7.35 -4.66
CA THR A 132 14.73 7.43 -6.10
C THR A 132 13.42 8.15 -6.40
N VAL A 133 12.39 8.05 -5.55
CA VAL A 133 11.13 8.80 -5.74
C VAL A 133 11.32 10.29 -5.47
N THR A 134 12.13 10.65 -4.46
CA THR A 134 12.51 12.04 -4.19
C THR A 134 13.31 12.63 -5.37
N TRP A 135 14.26 11.86 -5.92
CA TRP A 135 14.97 12.26 -7.14
C TRP A 135 14.01 12.48 -8.32
N ALA A 136 13.06 11.57 -8.53
CA ALA A 136 12.04 11.71 -9.58
C ALA A 136 11.19 12.98 -9.40
N HIS A 137 10.83 13.32 -8.15
CA HIS A 137 10.07 14.52 -7.84
C HIS A 137 10.85 15.80 -8.17
N HIS A 138 12.10 15.89 -7.71
CA HIS A 138 12.95 17.05 -8.02
C HIS A 138 13.22 17.19 -9.51
N ALA A 139 13.41 16.08 -10.23
CA ALA A 139 13.57 16.08 -11.68
C ALA A 139 12.30 16.59 -12.39
N LEU A 140 11.10 16.20 -11.92
CA LEU A 140 9.82 16.66 -12.46
C LEU A 140 9.65 18.18 -12.30
N ILE A 141 9.93 18.71 -11.10
CA ILE A 141 9.85 20.16 -10.83
C ILE A 141 10.90 20.92 -11.66
N SER A 142 12.10 20.37 -11.80
CA SER A 142 13.18 20.92 -12.64
C SER A 142 12.90 20.79 -14.15
N GLY A 143 11.84 20.07 -14.54
CA GLY A 143 11.49 19.82 -15.93
C GLY A 143 12.40 18.84 -16.68
N LYS A 144 13.21 18.07 -15.97
CA LYS A 144 14.08 17.02 -16.52
C LYS A 144 13.26 15.73 -16.66
N LYS A 145 12.48 15.62 -17.75
CA LYS A 145 11.51 14.52 -17.92
C LYS A 145 12.16 13.13 -17.93
N THR A 146 13.28 12.95 -18.64
CA THR A 146 13.98 11.66 -18.73
C THR A 146 14.42 11.17 -17.36
N GLU A 147 15.03 12.06 -16.57
CA GLU A 147 15.45 11.79 -15.19
C GLU A 147 14.26 11.44 -14.29
N ALA A 148 13.15 12.18 -14.42
CA ALA A 148 11.93 11.91 -13.65
C ALA A 148 11.34 10.52 -13.97
N ILE A 149 11.34 10.13 -15.25
CA ILE A 149 10.92 8.80 -15.68
C ILE A 149 11.86 7.72 -15.15
N ASN A 150 13.17 7.93 -15.25
CA ASN A 150 14.17 6.96 -14.80
C ASN A 150 14.08 6.74 -13.28
N GLY A 151 14.03 7.80 -12.48
CA GLY A 151 13.90 7.69 -11.02
C GLY A 151 12.59 7.04 -10.58
N LEU A 152 11.48 7.37 -11.24
CA LEU A 152 10.19 6.74 -10.93
C LEU A 152 10.15 5.27 -11.37
N THR A 153 10.76 4.93 -12.51
CA THR A 153 10.90 3.55 -12.97
C THR A 153 11.73 2.73 -11.98
N ALA A 154 12.87 3.26 -11.52
CA ALA A 154 13.69 2.62 -10.50
C ALA A 154 12.91 2.38 -9.21
N THR A 155 12.11 3.35 -8.76
CA THR A 155 11.25 3.22 -7.58
C THR A 155 10.24 2.07 -7.75
N VAL A 156 9.54 2.00 -8.88
CA VAL A 156 8.57 0.94 -9.16
C VAL A 156 9.25 -0.44 -9.19
N VAL A 157 10.42 -0.55 -9.82
CA VAL A 157 11.18 -1.80 -9.87
C VAL A 157 11.63 -2.23 -8.46
N LEU A 158 12.12 -1.31 -7.64
CA LEU A 158 12.50 -1.59 -6.25
C LEU A 158 11.29 -2.04 -5.41
N GLY A 159 10.12 -1.43 -5.61
CA GLY A 159 8.87 -1.88 -4.98
C GLY A 159 8.49 -3.32 -5.35
N LEU A 160 8.63 -3.69 -6.63
CA LEU A 160 8.40 -5.07 -7.09
C LEU A 160 9.43 -6.06 -6.51
N ILE A 161 10.69 -5.65 -6.41
CA ILE A 161 11.75 -6.45 -5.78
C ILE A 161 11.42 -6.71 -4.31
N PHE A 162 11.02 -5.67 -3.56
CA PHE A 162 10.57 -5.82 -2.17
C PHE A 162 9.43 -6.83 -2.06
N THR A 163 8.38 -6.72 -2.89
CA THR A 163 7.26 -7.66 -2.86
C THR A 163 7.72 -9.10 -3.14
N GLY A 164 8.64 -9.30 -4.10
CA GLY A 164 9.20 -10.62 -4.39
C GLY A 164 10.01 -11.20 -3.22
N LEU A 165 10.85 -10.38 -2.58
CA LEU A 165 11.62 -10.77 -1.40
C LEU A 165 10.70 -11.10 -0.21
N GLN A 166 9.64 -10.33 0.01
CA GLN A 166 8.66 -10.58 1.07
C GLN A 166 7.90 -11.89 0.86
N VAL A 167 7.54 -12.22 -0.39
CA VAL A 167 6.90 -13.51 -0.71
C VAL A 167 7.86 -14.67 -0.44
N MET A 168 9.15 -14.52 -0.78
CA MET A 168 10.16 -15.52 -0.48
C MET A 168 10.33 -15.71 1.03
N GLU A 169 10.40 -14.62 1.79
CA GLU A 169 10.48 -14.66 3.25
C GLU A 169 9.28 -15.39 3.88
N TYR A 170 8.07 -15.17 3.38
CA TYR A 170 6.88 -15.89 3.86
C TYR A 170 6.89 -17.38 3.53
N TYR A 171 7.49 -17.77 2.40
CA TYR A 171 7.61 -19.16 2.02
C TYR A 171 8.68 -19.91 2.82
N GLU A 172 9.78 -19.23 3.17
CA GLU A 172 10.90 -19.81 3.93
C GLU A 172 10.73 -19.70 5.46
N ALA A 173 9.74 -18.93 5.94
CA ALA A 173 9.49 -18.75 7.36
C ALA A 173 9.21 -20.10 8.07
N PRO A 174 9.91 -20.41 9.18
CA PRO A 174 9.73 -21.68 9.90
C PRO A 174 8.49 -21.69 10.83
N PHE A 175 7.65 -20.66 10.75
CA PHE A 175 6.42 -20.49 11.53
C PHE A 175 5.30 -19.96 10.61
N ALA A 176 4.06 -20.30 10.93
CA ALA A 176 2.85 -19.91 10.20
C ALA A 176 2.00 -18.90 10.98
N ILE A 177 0.97 -18.33 10.33
CA ILE A 177 0.02 -17.41 10.97
C ILE A 177 -0.73 -18.04 12.16
N SER A 178 -0.90 -19.37 12.14
CA SER A 178 -1.50 -20.16 13.22
C SER A 178 -0.57 -20.40 14.41
N ASP A 179 0.72 -20.09 14.29
CA ASP A 179 1.72 -20.43 15.31
C ASP A 179 1.82 -19.34 16.37
N SER A 180 0.96 -19.47 17.38
CA SER A 180 0.86 -18.59 18.54
C SER A 180 0.52 -17.13 18.18
N VAL A 181 0.51 -16.27 19.21
CA VAL A 181 0.36 -14.82 19.01
C VAL A 181 1.55 -14.21 18.24
N TYR A 182 2.72 -14.85 18.26
CA TYR A 182 3.88 -14.41 17.49
C TYR A 182 3.60 -14.46 15.99
N GLY A 183 3.19 -15.62 15.46
CA GLY A 183 2.88 -15.79 14.04
C GLY A 183 1.72 -14.89 13.62
N SER A 184 0.65 -14.83 14.41
CA SER A 184 -0.50 -13.97 14.13
C SER A 184 -0.12 -12.48 14.05
N THR A 185 0.61 -11.95 15.03
CA THR A 185 1.02 -10.54 15.02
C THR A 185 2.03 -10.24 13.91
N PHE A 186 2.97 -11.15 13.66
CA PHE A 186 3.95 -11.02 12.58
C PHE A 186 3.28 -10.95 11.20
N PHE A 187 2.50 -11.97 10.80
CA PHE A 187 1.93 -12.06 9.46
C PHE A 187 0.82 -11.04 9.21
N VAL A 188 0.05 -10.64 10.23
CA VAL A 188 -0.96 -9.59 10.08
C VAL A 188 -0.28 -8.23 9.87
N ALA A 189 0.67 -7.84 10.72
CA ALA A 189 1.33 -6.54 10.60
C ALA A 189 2.13 -6.42 9.29
N THR A 190 3.00 -7.39 9.02
CA THR A 190 3.82 -7.40 7.80
C THR A 190 2.99 -7.65 6.54
N GLY A 191 1.91 -8.44 6.64
CA GLY A 191 0.98 -8.69 5.53
C GLY A 191 0.21 -7.45 5.11
N PHE A 192 -0.32 -6.67 6.08
CA PHE A 192 -0.94 -5.39 5.78
C PHE A 192 0.06 -4.37 5.24
N HIS A 193 1.28 -4.31 5.77
CA HIS A 193 2.35 -3.49 5.19
C HIS A 193 2.63 -3.91 3.73
N GLY A 194 2.81 -5.20 3.45
CA GLY A 194 3.02 -5.71 2.08
C GLY A 194 1.86 -5.37 1.14
N PHE A 195 0.62 -5.42 1.61
CA PHE A 195 -0.55 -4.96 0.86
C PHE A 195 -0.45 -3.45 0.52
N HIS A 196 -0.02 -2.62 1.47
CA HIS A 196 0.21 -1.19 1.23
C HIS A 196 1.35 -0.94 0.24
N VAL A 197 2.44 -1.73 0.27
CA VAL A 197 3.50 -1.66 -0.74
C VAL A 197 2.97 -1.95 -2.14
N ILE A 198 2.08 -2.94 -2.29
CA ILE A 198 1.45 -3.26 -3.58
C ILE A 198 0.57 -2.10 -4.07
N ILE A 199 -0.25 -1.51 -3.19
CA ILE A 199 -1.06 -0.33 -3.51
C ILE A 199 -0.16 0.83 -3.94
N GLY A 200 0.88 1.12 -3.16
CA GLY A 200 1.82 2.20 -3.43
C GLY A 200 2.56 2.02 -4.76
N THR A 201 3.03 0.80 -5.04
CA THR A 201 3.73 0.46 -6.28
C THR A 201 2.80 0.62 -7.48
N THR A 202 1.54 0.18 -7.34
CA THR A 202 0.51 0.36 -8.37
C THR A 202 0.22 1.84 -8.61
N PHE A 203 0.11 2.64 -7.55
CA PHE A 203 -0.14 4.08 -7.65
C PHE A 203 1.04 4.81 -8.32
N LEU A 204 2.28 4.45 -7.99
CA LEU A 204 3.48 4.97 -8.65
C LEU A 204 3.56 4.52 -10.12
N ALA A 205 3.20 3.28 -10.44
CA ALA A 205 3.15 2.78 -11.82
C ALA A 205 2.11 3.55 -12.66
N VAL A 206 0.95 3.87 -12.09
CA VAL A 206 -0.04 4.77 -12.73
C VAL A 206 0.58 6.14 -12.95
N CYS A 207 1.28 6.71 -11.96
CA CYS A 207 1.99 7.98 -12.12
C CYS A 207 3.06 7.91 -13.22
N LEU A 208 3.77 6.78 -13.36
CA LEU A 208 4.76 6.57 -14.42
C LEU A 208 4.12 6.59 -15.80
N GLY A 209 3.01 5.87 -15.99
CA GLY A 209 2.26 5.90 -17.25
C GLY A 209 1.75 7.30 -17.60
N ARG A 210 1.28 8.05 -16.60
CA ARG A 210 0.82 9.44 -16.77
C ARG A 210 1.97 10.41 -17.09
N LEU A 211 3.13 10.24 -16.45
CA LEU A 211 4.33 11.03 -16.69
C LEU A 211 4.88 10.79 -18.12
N ALA A 212 4.94 9.52 -18.54
CA ALA A 212 5.32 9.16 -19.90
C ALA A 212 4.38 9.80 -20.93
N SER A 213 3.08 9.80 -20.64
CA SER A 213 2.00 10.39 -21.46
C SER A 213 1.87 11.92 -21.37
N HIS A 214 2.82 12.62 -20.75
CA HIS A 214 2.84 14.09 -20.63
C HIS A 214 1.65 14.70 -19.86
N GLN A 215 1.03 13.96 -18.94
CA GLN A 215 -0.12 14.45 -18.19
C GLN A 215 0.24 15.30 -16.95
N PHE A 216 1.51 15.35 -16.58
CA PHE A 216 2.01 16.15 -15.46
C PHE A 216 2.75 17.40 -15.95
N THR A 217 2.61 18.48 -15.20
CA THR A 217 3.38 19.72 -15.42
C THR A 217 4.23 20.04 -14.19
N ARG A 218 5.22 20.92 -14.35
CA ARG A 218 6.12 21.36 -13.25
C ARG A 218 5.38 21.95 -12.06
N HIS A 219 4.17 22.48 -12.27
CA HIS A 219 3.36 23.16 -11.24
C HIS A 219 2.05 22.42 -10.93
N HIS A 220 1.72 21.35 -11.67
CA HIS A 220 0.50 20.60 -11.49
C HIS A 220 0.75 19.09 -11.63
N HIS A 221 0.98 18.45 -10.48
CA HIS A 221 1.27 17.03 -10.36
C HIS A 221 0.80 16.46 -9.00
N VAL A 222 -0.38 16.88 -8.53
CA VAL A 222 -0.94 16.48 -7.21
C VAL A 222 -1.05 14.96 -7.05
N GLY A 223 -1.37 14.23 -8.13
CA GLY A 223 -1.39 12.76 -8.08
C GLY A 223 -0.02 12.14 -7.80
N PHE A 224 1.05 12.73 -8.34
CA PHE A 224 2.42 12.31 -8.05
C PHE A 224 2.81 12.67 -6.62
N GLU A 225 2.46 13.88 -6.14
CA GLU A 225 2.70 14.27 -4.74
C GLU A 225 2.00 13.30 -3.77
N ALA A 226 0.73 12.98 -4.01
CA ALA A 226 -0.02 12.03 -3.20
C ALA A 226 0.61 10.63 -3.20
N ALA A 227 1.02 10.13 -4.37
CA ALA A 227 1.71 8.84 -4.48
C ALA A 227 3.06 8.85 -3.75
N SER A 228 3.83 9.95 -3.83
CA SER A 228 5.10 10.08 -3.12
C SER A 228 4.93 10.13 -1.60
N TRP A 229 3.90 10.83 -1.09
CA TRP A 229 3.59 10.85 0.33
C TRP A 229 3.16 9.47 0.84
N TYR A 230 2.33 8.76 0.07
CA TYR A 230 1.95 7.41 0.40
C TYR A 230 3.16 6.46 0.40
N TRP A 231 4.07 6.61 -0.57
CA TRP A 231 5.28 5.79 -0.64
C TRP A 231 6.21 6.02 0.54
N HIS A 232 6.43 7.27 0.95
CA HIS A 232 7.21 7.57 2.15
C HIS A 232 6.52 7.09 3.44
N PHE A 233 5.19 7.10 3.49
CA PHE A 233 4.45 6.47 4.59
C PHE A 233 4.74 4.97 4.65
N VAL A 234 4.72 4.29 3.50
CA VAL A 234 5.05 2.86 3.42
C VAL A 234 6.51 2.59 3.80
N ASP A 235 7.47 3.42 3.41
CA ASP A 235 8.90 3.27 3.78
C ASP A 235 9.14 3.34 5.30
N VAL A 236 8.32 4.14 6.02
CA VAL A 236 8.45 4.34 7.47
C VAL A 236 7.74 3.26 8.30
N GLY A 237 6.61 2.74 7.81
CA GLY A 237 5.73 1.83 8.56
C GLY A 237 6.21 0.39 8.57
#